data_AF-A0A258UZK5-F1
#
_entry.id   AF-A0A258UZK5-F1
#
_cell.length_a   1.000
_cell.length_b   1.000
_cell.length_c   1.000
_cell.angle_alpha   90.00
_cell.angle_beta   90.00
_cell.angle_gamma   90.00
#
_symmetry.space_group_name_H-M   'P 1'
#
loop_
_entity.id
_entity.type
_entity.pdbx_description
1 polymer ?
#
loop_
_entity_poly.entity_id
_entity_poly.type
_entity_poly.pdbx_seq_one_letter_code
_entity_poly.pdbx_strand_id
1 'polypeptide(L)'
;MNRSFATAAGAAYGTARHPFRASLPRHALRELPKLEPEVMAAMRKAEERLRDMDVRSDPVDLKRITMQDVRDFMIAYCACFLAVMAFIA
;
A
#
# COMPACT_ATOMS: atom_id res chain seq x y z
N MET A 1 -18.08 -6.24 28.67
CA MET A 1 -18.28 -5.03 27.84
C MET A 1 -17.25 -5.02 26.71
N ASN A 2 -17.74 -5.12 25.48
CA ASN A 2 -16.98 -5.11 24.23
C ASN A 2 -16.41 -3.72 23.91
N ARG A 3 -15.18 -3.64 23.40
CA ARG A 3 -14.82 -2.70 22.33
C ARG A 3 -13.89 -3.37 21.30
N SER A 4 -14.36 -3.32 20.07
CA SER A 4 -13.85 -3.99 18.87
C SER A 4 -12.55 -3.36 18.37
N PHE A 5 -11.52 -4.17 18.18
CA PHE A 5 -10.37 -3.84 17.34
C PHE A 5 -10.73 -4.20 15.90
N ALA A 6 -11.21 -3.21 15.14
CA ALA A 6 -11.48 -3.37 13.71
C ALA A 6 -10.19 -3.10 12.90
N THR A 7 -9.73 -4.18 12.26
CA THR A 7 -9.16 -4.23 10.91
C THR A 7 -7.89 -3.44 10.61
N ALA A 8 -6.75 -4.00 11.03
CA ALA A 8 -5.63 -4.12 10.10
C ALA A 8 -6.02 -5.23 9.12
N ALA A 9 -6.19 -4.89 7.85
CA ALA A 9 -6.39 -5.86 6.76
C ALA A 9 -5.09 -6.67 6.59
N GLY A 10 -4.84 -7.60 7.51
CA GLY A 10 -3.97 -8.72 7.26
C GLY A 10 -4.56 -9.45 6.06
N ALA A 11 -3.75 -9.65 5.02
CA ALA A 11 -4.12 -10.49 3.90
C ALA A 11 -4.63 -11.82 4.47
N ALA A 12 -5.95 -11.98 4.54
CA ALA A 12 -6.59 -13.23 4.83
C ALA A 12 -6.30 -14.08 3.60
N TYR A 13 -5.15 -14.76 3.61
CA TYR A 13 -4.88 -15.83 2.67
C TYR A 13 -6.05 -16.79 2.81
N GLY A 14 -6.95 -16.74 1.82
CA GLY A 14 -8.27 -17.32 1.92
C GLY A 14 -8.19 -18.78 2.34
N THR A 15 -9.23 -19.23 3.02
CA THR A 15 -9.50 -20.64 3.33
C THR A 15 -9.68 -21.52 2.07
N ALA A 16 -9.51 -20.94 0.89
CA ALA A 16 -9.48 -21.64 -0.39
C ALA A 16 -8.24 -22.54 -0.46
N ARG A 17 -8.47 -23.86 -0.53
CA ARG A 17 -7.45 -24.87 -0.79
C ARG A 17 -6.88 -24.68 -2.20
N HIS A 18 -5.92 -23.77 -2.36
CA HIS A 18 -5.23 -23.59 -3.63
C HIS A 18 -4.37 -24.82 -3.95
N PRO A 19 -4.39 -25.35 -5.19
CA PRO A 19 -3.60 -26.52 -5.58
C PRO A 19 -2.10 -26.32 -5.34
N PHE A 20 -1.62 -25.07 -5.42
CA PHE A 20 -0.26 -24.69 -5.05
C PHE A 20 0.09 -24.96 -3.58
N ARG A 21 -0.86 -24.85 -2.64
CA ARG A 21 -0.59 -25.16 -1.22
C ARG A 21 -0.46 -26.66 -0.97
N ALA A 22 -0.96 -27.51 -1.87
CA ALA A 22 -0.86 -28.96 -1.75
C ALA A 22 0.55 -29.47 -2.11
N SER A 23 1.30 -28.77 -2.96
CA SER A 23 2.67 -29.12 -3.33
C SER A 23 3.73 -28.55 -2.38
N LEU A 24 3.34 -27.69 -1.44
CA LEU A 24 4.28 -27.05 -0.54
C LEU A 24 4.69 -27.98 0.63
N PRO A 25 5.98 -28.00 1.00
CA PRO A 25 6.46 -28.67 2.19
C PRO A 25 5.76 -28.17 3.47
N ARG A 26 5.57 -29.07 4.45
CA ARG A 26 4.86 -28.77 5.72
C ARG A 26 5.41 -27.55 6.48
N HIS A 27 6.73 -27.30 6.39
CA HIS A 27 7.35 -26.15 7.07
C HIS A 27 6.96 -24.80 6.45
N ALA A 28 6.64 -24.75 5.16
CA ALA A 28 6.19 -23.54 4.46
C ALA A 28 4.70 -23.25 4.69
N LEU A 29 3.94 -24.26 5.12
CA LEU A 29 2.54 -24.11 5.52
C LEU A 29 2.38 -23.67 6.99
N ARG A 30 3.48 -23.60 7.74
CA ARG A 30 3.48 -23.10 9.11
C ARG A 30 3.08 -21.63 9.07
N GLU A 31 2.15 -21.24 9.94
CA GLU A 31 1.80 -19.83 10.10
C GLU A 31 3.08 -19.05 10.40
N LEU A 32 3.25 -17.92 9.71
CA LEU A 32 4.37 -17.01 9.97
C LEU A 32 4.41 -16.73 11.48
N PRO A 33 5.58 -16.75 12.13
CA PRO A 33 5.67 -16.44 13.55
C PRO A 33 4.95 -15.12 13.82
N LYS A 34 3.98 -15.15 14.74
CA LYS A 34 3.32 -13.93 15.20
C LYS A 34 4.43 -13.06 15.77
N LEU A 35 4.65 -11.90 15.13
CA LEU A 35 5.74 -11.01 15.50
C LEU A 35 5.74 -10.80 17.01
N GLU A 36 6.87 -11.09 17.65
CA GLU A 36 7.08 -10.78 19.06
C GLU A 36 6.89 -9.27 19.29
N PRO A 37 6.50 -8.84 20.50
CA PRO A 37 6.21 -7.44 20.78
C PRO A 37 7.39 -6.50 20.45
N GLU A 38 8.62 -7.01 20.56
CA GLU A 38 9.85 -6.28 20.21
C GLU A 38 9.95 -6.00 18.71
N VAL A 39 9.62 -6.97 17.86
CA VAL A 39 9.68 -6.81 16.39
C VAL A 39 8.60 -5.83 15.94
N MET A 40 7.41 -5.85 16.57
CA MET A 40 6.35 -4.87 16.32
C MET A 40 6.77 -3.44 16.70
N ALA A 41 7.56 -3.29 17.77
CA ALA A 41 8.11 -2.00 18.17
C ALA A 41 9.18 -1.51 17.17
N ALA A 42 10.06 -2.42 16.72
CA ALA A 42 11.07 -2.12 15.71
C ALA A 42 10.45 -1.70 14.37
N MET A 43 9.40 -2.41 13.91
CA MET A 43 8.67 -2.05 12.69
C MET A 43 8.00 -0.69 12.78
N ARG A 44 7.33 -0.37 13.91
CA ARG A 44 6.71 0.95 14.12
C ARG A 44 7.75 2.07 14.10
N LYS A 45 8.87 1.89 14.78
CA LYS A 45 9.98 2.86 14.79
C LYS A 45 10.59 3.05 13.38
N ALA A 46 10.66 1.98 12.59
CA ALA A 46 11.10 2.07 11.21
C ALA A 46 10.10 2.83 10.34
N GLU A 47 8.79 2.61 10.53
CA GLU A 47 7.74 3.35 9.84
C GLU A 47 7.78 4.85 10.19
N GLU A 48 7.98 5.20 11.46
CA GLU A 48 8.16 6.60 11.91
C GLU A 48 9.34 7.27 11.21
N ARG A 49 10.50 6.61 11.16
CA ARG A 49 11.66 7.13 10.43
C ARG A 49 11.42 7.27 8.93
N LEU A 50 10.68 6.35 8.32
CA LEU A 50 10.31 6.42 6.92
C LEU A 50 9.35 7.58 6.63
N ARG A 51 8.45 7.91 7.56
CA ARG A 51 7.58 9.10 7.48
C ARG A 51 8.40 10.38 7.56
N ASP A 52 9.37 10.46 8.47
CA ASP A 52 10.24 11.63 8.60
C ASP A 52 11.10 11.88 7.34
N MET A 53 11.40 10.82 6.59
CA MET A 53 12.19 10.92 5.35
C MET A 53 11.39 11.42 4.15
N ASP A 54 10.07 11.64 4.28
CA ASP A 54 9.17 12.22 3.25
C ASP A 54 9.24 11.54 1.86
N VAL A 55 9.75 10.30 1.81
CA VAL A 55 9.93 9.54 0.55
C VAL A 55 8.58 9.08 -0.02
N ARG A 56 7.54 9.05 0.82
CA ARG A 56 6.25 8.47 0.48
C ARG A 56 5.19 9.55 0.55
N SER A 57 4.66 9.92 -0.62
CA SER A 57 3.46 10.76 -0.71
C SER A 57 2.35 10.14 0.12
N ASP A 58 1.57 10.99 0.79
CA ASP A 58 0.38 10.58 1.53
C ASP A 58 -0.51 9.66 0.67
N PRO A 59 -1.18 8.68 1.28
CA PRO A 59 -2.08 7.78 0.56
C PRO A 59 -3.15 8.59 -0.18
N VAL A 60 -3.28 8.34 -1.49
CA VAL A 60 -4.20 9.08 -2.36
C VAL A 60 -5.65 8.79 -1.95
N ASP A 61 -6.29 9.79 -1.37
CA ASP A 61 -7.68 9.72 -0.91
C ASP A 61 -8.64 10.00 -2.08
N LEU A 62 -9.00 8.95 -2.84
CA LEU A 62 -9.84 9.02 -4.06
C LEU A 62 -11.22 9.66 -3.83
N LYS A 63 -11.72 9.69 -2.59
CA LYS A 63 -13.02 10.31 -2.24
C LYS A 63 -12.95 11.83 -2.10
N ARG A 64 -11.76 12.43 -2.07
CA ARG A 64 -11.54 13.88 -1.87
C ARG A 64 -10.92 14.56 -3.09
N ILE A 65 -11.19 14.07 -4.30
CA ILE A 65 -10.72 14.75 -5.52
C ILE A 65 -11.32 16.16 -5.55
N THR A 66 -10.46 17.16 -5.47
CA THR A 66 -10.84 18.58 -5.46
C THR A 66 -10.76 19.16 -6.87
N MET A 67 -11.39 20.31 -7.11
CA MET A 67 -11.24 21.04 -8.38
C MET A 67 -9.81 21.52 -8.65
N GLN A 68 -8.98 21.62 -7.61
CA GLN A 68 -7.57 21.98 -7.75
C GLN A 68 -6.74 20.81 -8.29
N ASP A 69 -7.02 19.59 -7.83
CA ASP A 69 -6.34 18.37 -8.30
C ASP A 69 -6.65 18.09 -9.79
N VAL A 70 -7.90 18.34 -10.21
CA VAL A 70 -8.30 18.27 -11.62
C VAL A 70 -7.57 19.30 -12.48
N ARG A 71 -7.39 20.52 -11.97
CA ARG A 71 -6.64 21.58 -12.67
C ARG A 71 -5.18 21.17 -12.83
N ASP A 72 -4.54 20.72 -11.75
CA ASP A 72 -3.13 20.33 -11.77
C ASP A 72 -2.90 19.15 -12.72
N PHE A 73 -3.82 18.18 -12.73
CA PHE A 73 -3.83 17.09 -13.71
C PHE A 73 -3.97 17.60 -15.15
N MET A 74 -4.89 18.53 -15.42
CA MET A 74 -5.07 19.10 -16.76
C MET A 74 -3.85 19.86 -17.24
N ILE A 75 -3.18 20.62 -16.37
CA ILE A 75 -1.95 21.34 -16.71
C ILE A 75 -0.85 20.35 -17.10
N ALA A 76 -0.65 19.31 -16.28
CA ALA A 76 0.34 18.27 -16.55
C ALA A 76 0.04 17.55 -17.88
N TYR A 77 -1.23 17.19 -18.12
CA TYR A 77 -1.67 16.55 -19.36
C TYR A 77 -1.40 17.43 -20.60
N CYS A 78 -1.78 18.72 -20.53
CA CYS A 78 -1.55 19.66 -21.63
C CYS A 78 -0.06 19.85 -21.92
N ALA A 79 0.78 19.96 -20.89
CA ALA A 79 2.22 20.09 -21.06
C ALA A 79 2.81 18.86 -21.78
N CYS A 80 2.45 17.65 -21.35
CA CYS A 80 2.90 16.41 -21.98
C CYS A 80 2.41 16.28 -23.43
N PHE A 81 1.15 16.58 -23.67
CA PHE A 81 0.57 16.50 -25.02
C PHE A 81 1.24 17.47 -26.00
N LEU A 82 1.44 18.72 -25.57
CA LEU A 82 2.14 19.72 -26.39
C LEU A 82 3.59 19.33 -26.64
N ALA A 83 4.28 18.76 -25.65
CA ALA A 83 5.64 18.26 -25.84
C ALA A 83 5.71 17.13 -26.87
N VAL A 84 4.77 16.17 -26.83
CA VAL A 84 4.70 15.09 -27.84
C VAL A 84 4.37 15.65 -29.21
N MET A 85 3.41 16.58 -29.32
CA MET A 85 3.06 17.21 -30.60
C MET A 85 4.23 18.00 -31.19
N ALA A 86 4.96 18.76 -30.38
CA ALA A 86 6.12 19.52 -30.83
C ALA A 86 7.33 18.64 -31.20
N PHE A 87 7.44 17.44 -30.62
CA PHE A 87 8.50 16.50 -30.95
C PHE A 87 8.21 15.69 -32.23
N ILE A 88 6.93 15.45 -32.53
CA ILE A 88 6.52 14.65 -33.70
C ILE A 88 6.26 15.51 -34.95
N ALA A 89 5.87 16.78 -34.80
CA ALA A 89 5.66 17.73 -35.91
C ALA A 89 6.98 18.25 -36.49
#